data_AF-A0A7Y9UID0-F1
#
_entry.id   AF-A0A7Y9UID0-F1
#
_cell.length_a   1.000
_cell.length_b   1.000
_cell.length_c   1.000
_cell.angle_alpha   90.00
_cell.angle_beta   90.00
_cell.angle_gamma   90.00
#
_symmetry.space_group_name_H-M   'P 1'
#
loop_
_entity.id
_entity.type
_entity.pdbx_description
1 polymer ?
#
loop_
_entity_poly.entity_id
_entity_poly.type
_entity_poly.pdbx_seq_one_letter_code
_entity_poly.pdbx_strand_id
1 'polypeptide(L)'
;MSALRQNSVIWLRISSFFMGGNLVGRAVGHCPLTNSAHSGNTLELLHVLLIGGAAPNGDTPIVRLAVPTLIGIHGGQGCSGLDMFRSFWLAAILLTALTGIGHAGYLTDNPDEVFQSVYARIGPLPVAAARDPSVWLKLEELKREPCDQKTIDDLAQWLDKLGYRRQAADGLFNFVKNCGAPLTALNKAVSIYIRLTDYPKAVEAADEYVRRAPSDQTARYLRGMALDGAGDYRRALTDYSDTIELFAGDKKMVSSSVFLRMANAYAALKQFCEATAPINRWVAFDPATRDTSKTQKIIADYERQGNCVSSNELRKESFPLQGQRGVVTAKAEINGVRGVFVLDTGASYVSVKSAFASKAKIADGGASEITLNTANGQIKAKLTKADKVALGKLEATNVPIAVQSSDDKSYGPGIDGLLGMSFLSRFEVQMARGSMEIRTRQPRK
;
A
#
# COMPACT_ATOMS: atom_id res chain seq x y z
N MET A 1 19.29 -30.01 -29.20
CA MET A 1 18.44 -28.91 -28.69
C MET A 1 18.43 -29.03 -27.18
N SER A 2 18.74 -28.08 -26.32
CA SER A 2 19.18 -26.68 -26.39
C SER A 2 19.63 -26.36 -24.96
N ALA A 3 20.77 -25.70 -24.82
CA ALA A 3 21.42 -25.41 -23.55
C ALA A 3 20.76 -24.25 -22.79
N LEU A 4 20.68 -24.40 -21.46
CA LEU A 4 20.32 -23.36 -20.49
C LEU A 4 21.57 -22.53 -20.13
N ARG A 5 21.47 -21.19 -20.21
CA ARG A 5 22.45 -20.26 -19.62
C ARG A 5 21.92 -19.65 -18.33
N GLN A 6 22.68 -19.84 -17.26
CA GLN A 6 22.61 -19.07 -16.01
C GLN A 6 23.34 -17.73 -16.21
N ASN A 7 22.80 -16.64 -15.64
CA ASN A 7 23.53 -15.39 -15.46
C ASN A 7 23.56 -15.05 -13.95
N SER A 8 24.77 -14.95 -13.43
CA SER A 8 25.12 -14.60 -12.06
C SER A 8 25.22 -13.08 -11.89
N VAL A 9 24.71 -12.58 -10.78
CA VAL A 9 24.81 -11.18 -10.32
C VAL A 9 26.00 -11.07 -9.36
N ILE A 10 26.92 -10.13 -9.62
CA ILE A 10 27.97 -9.73 -8.67
C ILE A 10 27.86 -8.23 -8.39
N TRP A 11 27.82 -7.91 -7.10
CA TRP A 11 27.87 -6.57 -6.51
C TRP A 11 29.31 -6.04 -6.45
N LEU A 12 29.51 -4.73 -6.61
CA LEU A 12 30.63 -4.04 -5.96
C LEU A 12 30.34 -2.55 -5.67
N ARG A 13 30.40 -2.24 -4.37
CA ARG A 13 30.57 -0.91 -3.77
C ARG A 13 31.90 -0.31 -4.20
N ILE A 14 31.98 1.01 -4.44
CA ILE A 14 33.18 1.79 -4.12
C ILE A 14 32.79 3.14 -3.50
N SER A 15 33.46 3.42 -2.39
CA SER A 15 33.31 4.51 -1.44
C SER A 15 33.94 5.83 -1.91
N SER A 16 33.48 6.93 -1.33
CA SER A 16 34.10 8.26 -1.38
C SER A 16 35.49 8.29 -0.75
N PHE A 17 36.42 9.06 -1.33
CA PHE A 17 37.60 9.59 -0.63
C PHE A 17 37.95 10.99 -1.15
N PHE A 18 38.19 11.89 -0.20
CA PHE A 18 38.57 13.30 -0.34
C PHE A 18 40.09 13.43 -0.11
N MET A 19 40.79 14.24 -0.91
CA MET A 19 42.07 14.95 -0.66
C MET A 19 42.44 15.60 -2.02
N GLY A 20 42.68 16.90 -2.20
CA GLY A 20 43.44 17.84 -1.38
C GLY A 20 44.87 17.95 -1.96
N GLY A 21 45.18 18.99 -2.74
CA GLY A 21 46.56 19.24 -3.19
C GLY A 21 46.73 20.24 -4.35
N ASN A 22 47.24 21.43 -4.04
CA ASN A 22 47.83 22.40 -4.96
C ASN A 22 49.17 21.90 -5.54
N LEU A 23 49.52 22.32 -6.76
CA LEU A 23 50.88 22.61 -7.30
C LEU A 23 50.71 22.95 -8.80
N VAL A 24 50.84 24.20 -9.24
CA VAL A 24 52.08 24.92 -9.60
C VAL A 24 53.03 24.09 -10.48
N GLY A 25 53.24 24.54 -11.72
CA GLY A 25 54.58 24.53 -12.30
C GLY A 25 54.78 23.80 -13.62
N ARG A 26 55.01 24.62 -14.66
CA ARG A 26 56.01 24.47 -15.74
C ARG A 26 55.85 23.40 -16.82
N ALA A 27 55.71 23.95 -18.01
CA ALA A 27 56.14 23.46 -19.32
C ALA A 27 57.42 22.62 -19.33
N VAL A 28 57.40 21.52 -20.09
CA VAL A 28 58.46 21.13 -21.04
C VAL A 28 57.76 20.36 -22.16
N GLY A 29 57.84 20.87 -23.39
CA GLY A 29 57.37 20.13 -24.58
C GLY A 29 58.31 18.97 -24.89
N HIS A 30 57.86 17.97 -25.64
CA HIS A 30 58.66 17.12 -26.54
C HIS A 30 57.67 16.31 -27.40
N CYS A 31 57.63 16.60 -28.70
CA CYS A 31 57.19 15.66 -29.71
C CYS A 31 58.29 14.60 -29.92
N PRO A 32 57.92 13.37 -30.29
CA PRO A 32 58.41 12.88 -31.58
C PRO A 32 57.31 12.24 -32.43
N LEU A 33 57.42 12.54 -33.73
CA LEU A 33 56.76 11.87 -34.84
C LEU A 33 57.25 10.42 -34.97
N THR A 34 56.37 9.48 -35.36
CA THR A 34 56.58 8.63 -36.56
C THR A 34 55.40 7.69 -36.85
N ASN A 35 54.94 7.77 -38.11
CA ASN A 35 54.37 6.77 -39.00
C ASN A 35 53.29 5.77 -38.51
N SER A 36 52.10 5.85 -39.10
CA SER A 36 51.80 5.19 -40.39
C SER A 36 50.34 5.43 -40.78
N ALA A 37 50.12 5.59 -42.09
CA ALA A 37 48.83 5.84 -42.71
C ALA A 37 47.91 4.61 -42.60
N HIS A 38 46.62 4.80 -42.37
CA HIS A 38 45.54 4.09 -43.07
C HIS A 38 44.21 4.85 -42.95
N SER A 39 43.49 4.79 -44.07
CA SER A 39 42.18 5.33 -44.44
C SER A 39 41.07 5.36 -43.38
N GLY A 40 40.23 6.40 -43.43
CA GLY A 40 38.82 6.27 -43.04
C GLY A 40 38.23 7.54 -42.42
N ASN A 41 37.29 8.17 -43.14
CA ASN A 41 36.46 9.32 -42.75
C ASN A 41 36.13 9.44 -41.26
N THR A 42 36.58 10.52 -40.62
CA THR A 42 36.10 10.98 -39.31
C THR A 42 35.11 12.13 -39.49
N LEU A 43 33.85 11.90 -39.09
CA LEU A 43 32.94 12.97 -38.67
C LEU A 43 33.47 13.52 -37.35
N GLU A 44 34.04 14.72 -37.35
CA GLU A 44 34.34 15.42 -36.10
C GLU A 44 33.04 15.94 -35.47
N LEU A 45 32.70 15.36 -34.31
CA LEU A 45 31.76 15.90 -33.34
C LEU A 45 32.36 17.17 -32.73
N LEU A 46 31.75 18.32 -33.02
CA LEU A 46 32.05 19.57 -32.33
C LEU A 46 31.57 19.46 -30.87
N HIS A 47 32.50 19.23 -29.94
CA HIS A 47 32.22 19.37 -28.50
C HIS A 47 32.01 20.85 -28.17
N VAL A 48 30.76 21.24 -27.92
CA VAL A 48 30.45 22.54 -27.29
C VAL A 48 30.74 22.41 -25.80
N LEU A 49 31.81 23.05 -25.35
CA LEU A 49 32.18 23.15 -23.94
C LEU A 49 31.27 24.20 -23.25
N LEU A 50 30.25 23.76 -22.52
CA LEU A 50 29.46 24.63 -21.64
C LEU A 50 30.20 24.80 -20.31
N ILE A 51 30.82 25.96 -20.10
CA ILE A 51 31.37 26.33 -18.78
C ILE A 51 30.27 27.07 -18.00
N GLY A 52 29.60 26.36 -17.09
CA GLY A 52 28.66 26.95 -16.13
C GLY A 52 29.36 27.30 -14.83
N GLY A 53 29.61 28.60 -14.59
CA GLY A 53 30.02 29.10 -13.27
C GLY A 53 28.79 29.57 -12.48
N ALA A 54 28.58 28.99 -11.29
CA ALA A 54 27.53 29.44 -10.37
C ALA A 54 28.01 30.67 -9.57
N ALA A 55 27.23 31.76 -9.60
CA ALA A 55 27.39 32.90 -8.68
C ALA A 55 26.33 32.80 -7.57
N PRO A 56 26.68 33.05 -6.29
CA PRO A 56 25.71 33.08 -5.21
C PRO A 56 25.07 34.46 -5.21
N ASN A 57 23.92 34.59 -5.87
CA ASN A 57 22.82 35.50 -5.57
C ASN A 57 21.91 35.63 -6.82
N GLY A 58 20.76 34.98 -6.76
CA GLY A 58 19.47 35.57 -7.16
C GLY A 58 19.15 35.92 -8.62
N ASP A 59 20.08 35.92 -9.58
CA ASP A 59 19.78 36.31 -10.97
C ASP A 59 20.04 35.19 -12.00
N THR A 60 19.16 35.08 -12.98
CA THR A 60 19.18 34.08 -14.08
C THR A 60 20.49 34.08 -14.87
N PRO A 61 21.06 32.91 -15.26
CA PRO A 61 22.28 32.87 -16.05
C PRO A 61 22.03 33.32 -17.49
N ILE A 62 22.70 34.39 -17.92
CA ILE A 62 22.75 34.82 -19.32
C ILE A 62 23.75 33.92 -20.05
N VAL A 63 23.26 33.03 -20.93
CA VAL A 63 24.11 32.29 -21.87
C VAL A 63 24.60 33.26 -22.94
N ARG A 64 25.88 33.67 -22.88
CA ARG A 64 26.53 34.42 -23.96
C ARG A 64 27.05 33.44 -25.02
N LEU A 65 26.45 33.47 -26.20
CA LEU A 65 27.01 32.87 -27.42
C LEU A 65 28.23 33.71 -27.85
N ALA A 66 29.42 33.12 -27.82
CA ALA A 66 30.61 33.71 -28.44
C ALA A 66 30.55 33.50 -29.95
N VAL A 67 30.35 34.58 -30.71
CA VAL A 67 30.55 34.60 -32.16
C VAL A 67 32.05 34.80 -32.41
N PRO A 68 32.74 33.97 -33.21
CA PRO A 68 34.16 34.16 -33.45
C PRO A 68 34.40 35.44 -34.26
N THR A 69 35.22 36.33 -33.71
CA THR A 69 35.65 37.57 -34.34
C THR A 69 36.77 37.24 -35.33
N LEU A 70 36.55 37.43 -36.64
CA LEU A 70 37.62 37.38 -37.64
C LEU A 70 38.51 38.62 -37.47
N ILE A 71 39.75 38.42 -37.01
CA ILE A 71 40.79 39.45 -37.01
C ILE A 71 41.37 39.48 -38.44
N GLY A 72 41.11 40.57 -39.16
CA GLY A 72 41.72 40.87 -40.45
C GLY A 72 43.18 41.33 -40.27
N ILE A 73 44.10 40.64 -40.93
CA ILE A 73 45.48 41.11 -41.14
C ILE A 73 45.51 41.80 -42.51
N HIS A 74 45.84 43.09 -42.52
CA HIS A 74 46.10 43.85 -43.74
C HIS A 74 47.56 43.63 -44.20
N GLY A 75 47.71 43.27 -45.47
CA GLY A 75 48.99 43.36 -46.18
C GLY A 75 48.91 42.82 -47.61
N GLY A 76 48.86 43.72 -48.60
CA GLY A 76 49.37 43.44 -49.95
C GLY A 76 48.35 43.37 -51.10
N GLN A 77 48.21 44.51 -51.79
CA GLN A 77 48.03 44.72 -53.24
C GLN A 77 46.94 43.98 -54.05
N GLY A 78 46.03 44.79 -54.60
CA GLY A 78 45.67 44.76 -56.03
C GLY A 78 44.68 43.70 -56.50
N CYS A 79 43.40 44.07 -56.63
CA CYS A 79 42.66 44.07 -57.89
C CYS A 79 41.17 44.39 -57.66
N SER A 80 40.64 45.16 -58.61
CA SER A 80 39.29 45.68 -58.75
C SER A 80 38.21 44.60 -58.90
N GLY A 81 37.04 44.85 -58.30
CA GLY A 81 35.80 44.10 -58.54
C GLY A 81 34.67 44.58 -57.62
N LEU A 82 34.01 45.68 -58.00
CA LEU A 82 32.69 46.06 -57.48
C LEU A 82 31.67 44.95 -57.84
N ASP A 83 30.61 44.86 -57.04
CA ASP A 83 29.39 44.05 -57.25
C ASP A 83 29.42 42.56 -56.90
N MET A 84 29.42 42.24 -55.59
CA MET A 84 28.72 41.04 -55.10
C MET A 84 28.29 41.06 -53.62
N PHE A 85 28.07 42.24 -53.03
CA PHE A 85 27.78 42.38 -51.59
C PHE A 85 26.31 42.62 -51.22
N ARG A 86 25.37 42.52 -52.18
CA ARG A 86 23.94 42.73 -51.93
C ARG A 86 23.08 41.47 -51.82
N SER A 87 23.61 40.30 -52.18
CA SER A 87 22.80 39.05 -52.21
C SER A 87 22.88 38.20 -50.94
N PHE A 88 23.81 38.48 -50.02
CA PHE A 88 23.98 37.69 -48.79
C PHE A 88 23.17 38.18 -47.59
N TRP A 89 22.66 39.41 -47.61
CA TRP A 89 21.84 39.95 -46.50
C TRP A 89 20.37 39.55 -46.56
N LEU A 90 19.84 39.19 -47.73
CA LEU A 90 18.46 38.72 -47.87
C LEU A 90 18.30 37.23 -47.51
N ALA A 91 19.35 36.41 -47.68
CA ALA A 91 19.29 34.99 -47.35
C ALA A 91 19.39 34.70 -45.84
N ALA A 92 20.08 35.55 -45.06
CA ALA A 92 20.20 35.40 -43.60
C ALA A 92 18.93 35.83 -42.84
N ILE A 93 18.16 36.77 -43.40
CA ILE A 93 16.88 37.20 -42.83
C ILE A 93 15.74 36.23 -43.19
N LEU A 94 15.83 35.54 -44.33
CA LEU A 94 14.87 34.48 -44.69
C LEU A 94 15.12 33.14 -43.96
N LEU A 95 16.33 32.87 -43.45
CA LEU A 95 16.59 31.67 -42.65
C LEU A 95 16.19 31.80 -41.17
N THR A 96 16.02 33.02 -40.65
CA THR A 96 15.49 33.25 -39.29
C THR A 96 13.96 33.27 -39.23
N ALA A 97 13.28 33.29 -40.39
CA ALA A 97 11.83 33.15 -40.49
C ALA A 97 11.37 31.70 -40.71
N LEU A 98 12.30 30.75 -40.89
CA LEU A 98 12.01 29.33 -41.12
C LEU A 98 12.50 28.40 -40.01
N THR A 99 13.09 28.91 -38.94
CA THR A 99 13.05 28.20 -37.65
C THR A 99 11.67 28.39 -37.06
N GLY A 100 10.71 27.63 -37.60
CA GLY A 100 9.49 27.33 -36.88
C GLY A 100 9.88 26.74 -35.55
N ILE A 101 9.99 27.60 -34.54
CA ILE A 101 9.88 27.19 -33.14
C ILE A 101 8.52 26.52 -33.13
N GLY A 102 8.51 25.18 -33.11
CA GLY A 102 7.33 24.44 -32.72
C GLY A 102 6.93 25.07 -31.40
N HIS A 103 5.84 25.85 -31.42
CA HIS A 103 5.42 26.59 -30.26
C HIS A 103 5.21 25.53 -29.20
N ALA A 104 5.98 25.62 -28.12
CA ALA A 104 5.73 24.81 -26.94
C ALA A 104 4.37 25.26 -26.40
N GLY A 105 3.29 24.76 -27.01
CA GLY A 105 1.91 25.22 -26.77
C GLY A 105 1.57 25.18 -25.29
N TYR A 106 2.15 24.23 -24.54
CA TYR A 106 2.05 24.16 -23.09
C TYR A 106 2.54 25.40 -22.31
N LEU A 107 3.41 26.23 -22.88
CA LEU A 107 3.88 27.47 -22.25
C LEU A 107 2.93 28.65 -22.47
N THR A 108 2.28 28.70 -23.63
CA THR A 108 1.45 29.84 -24.06
C THR A 108 -0.03 29.60 -23.87
N ASP A 109 -0.48 28.35 -23.98
CA ASP A 109 -1.87 27.98 -23.95
C ASP A 109 -2.41 27.97 -22.51
N ASN A 110 -3.71 28.23 -22.38
CA ASN A 110 -4.43 28.10 -21.12
C ASN A 110 -4.80 26.62 -20.90
N PRO A 111 -4.22 25.92 -19.91
CA PRO A 111 -4.49 24.49 -19.71
C PRO A 111 -5.97 24.20 -19.42
N ASP A 112 -6.68 25.12 -18.74
CA ASP A 112 -8.09 24.95 -18.38
C ASP A 112 -9.00 24.91 -19.61
N GLU A 113 -8.65 25.66 -20.67
CA GLU A 113 -9.37 25.64 -21.94
C GLU A 113 -8.98 24.42 -22.77
N VAL A 114 -7.67 24.14 -22.88
CA VAL A 114 -7.16 23.04 -23.71
C VAL A 114 -7.63 21.68 -23.20
N PHE A 115 -7.69 21.50 -21.88
CA PHE A 115 -8.00 20.22 -21.22
C PHE A 115 -9.35 20.20 -20.52
N GLN A 116 -10.26 21.14 -20.83
CA GLN A 116 -11.60 21.20 -20.23
C GLN A 116 -12.31 19.84 -20.22
N SER A 117 -12.26 19.11 -21.34
CA SER A 117 -12.90 17.79 -21.46
C SER A 117 -12.24 16.73 -20.57
N VAL A 118 -10.92 16.79 -20.37
CA VAL A 118 -10.18 15.90 -19.47
C VAL A 118 -10.51 16.24 -18.02
N TYR A 119 -10.50 17.52 -17.65
CA TYR A 119 -10.83 17.98 -16.29
C TYR A 119 -12.27 17.68 -15.89
N ALA A 120 -13.21 17.63 -16.83
CA ALA A 120 -14.56 17.14 -16.55
C ALA A 120 -14.58 15.68 -16.05
N ARG A 121 -13.59 14.85 -16.44
CA ARG A 121 -13.48 13.44 -16.03
C ARG A 121 -12.61 13.22 -14.80
N ILE A 122 -11.53 13.97 -14.65
CA ILE A 122 -10.52 13.72 -13.60
C ILE A 122 -10.52 14.81 -12.50
N GLY A 123 -11.14 15.95 -12.75
CA GLY A 123 -11.05 17.15 -11.91
C GLY A 123 -9.98 18.14 -12.42
N PRO A 124 -10.10 19.42 -12.05
CA PRO A 124 -9.16 20.45 -12.48
C PRO A 124 -7.79 20.28 -11.81
N LEU A 125 -6.73 20.67 -12.53
CA LEU A 125 -5.36 20.70 -12.01
C LEU A 125 -4.89 22.15 -11.85
N PRO A 126 -4.05 22.46 -10.86
CA PRO A 126 -3.37 23.75 -10.79
C PRO A 126 -2.60 24.01 -12.09
N VAL A 127 -2.68 25.23 -12.63
CA VAL A 127 -2.01 25.63 -13.88
C VAL A 127 -0.50 25.28 -13.85
N ALA A 128 0.17 25.50 -12.72
CA ALA A 128 1.57 25.14 -12.55
C ALA A 128 1.85 23.63 -12.69
N ALA A 129 0.94 22.78 -12.21
CA ALA A 129 1.04 21.34 -12.38
C ALA A 129 0.78 20.94 -13.84
N ALA A 130 -0.26 21.51 -14.45
CA ALA A 130 -0.64 21.21 -15.83
C ALA A 130 0.44 21.60 -16.85
N ARG A 131 1.21 22.66 -16.56
CA ARG A 131 2.33 23.13 -17.39
C ARG A 131 3.63 22.33 -17.22
N ASP A 132 3.70 21.40 -16.27
CA ASP A 132 4.83 20.47 -16.23
C ASP A 132 4.83 19.64 -17.53
N PRO A 133 5.95 19.52 -18.27
CA PRO A 133 5.97 18.85 -19.57
C PRO A 133 5.50 17.38 -19.50
N SER A 134 5.80 16.70 -18.39
CA SER A 134 5.38 15.29 -18.21
C SER A 134 3.88 15.21 -17.97
N VAL A 135 3.33 16.13 -17.16
CA VAL A 135 1.89 16.21 -16.91
C VAL A 135 1.14 16.60 -18.18
N TRP A 136 1.60 17.63 -18.90
CA TRP A 136 0.98 18.11 -20.15
C TRP A 136 0.86 16.98 -21.17
N LEU A 137 1.93 16.23 -21.39
CA LEU A 137 1.93 15.08 -22.32
C LEU A 137 0.87 14.05 -21.93
N LYS A 138 0.72 13.75 -20.63
CA LYS A 138 -0.30 12.79 -20.17
C LYS A 138 -1.72 13.34 -20.29
N LEU A 139 -1.92 14.66 -20.14
CA LEU A 139 -3.21 15.30 -20.39
C LEU A 139 -3.57 15.27 -21.89
N GLU A 140 -2.61 15.47 -22.79
CA GLU A 140 -2.83 15.30 -24.24
C GLU A 140 -3.19 13.86 -24.61
N GLU A 141 -2.47 12.89 -24.04
CA GLU A 141 -2.80 11.47 -24.20
C GLU A 141 -4.22 11.16 -23.71
N LEU A 142 -4.63 11.63 -22.52
CA LEU A 142 -6.00 11.46 -22.00
C LEU A 142 -7.06 12.27 -22.75
N LYS A 143 -6.66 13.31 -23.49
CA LYS A 143 -7.57 14.04 -24.37
C LYS A 143 -7.86 13.21 -25.62
N ARG A 144 -6.85 12.54 -26.17
CA ARG A 144 -6.97 11.66 -27.33
C ARG A 144 -7.62 10.32 -26.99
N GLU A 145 -7.25 9.73 -25.86
CA GLU A 145 -7.71 8.44 -25.35
C GLU A 145 -8.34 8.62 -23.96
N PRO A 146 -9.63 9.03 -23.87
CA PRO A 146 -10.28 9.47 -22.63
C PRO A 146 -10.21 8.54 -21.42
N CYS A 147 -10.14 7.24 -21.66
CA CYS A 147 -10.16 6.21 -20.63
C CYS A 147 -8.91 5.30 -20.68
N ASP A 148 -7.77 5.83 -21.13
CA ASP A 148 -6.49 5.11 -21.02
C ASP A 148 -6.05 4.95 -19.56
N GLN A 149 -6.11 3.71 -19.08
CA GLN A 149 -5.79 3.32 -17.71
C GLN A 149 -4.31 3.50 -17.38
N LYS A 150 -3.41 3.32 -18.35
CA LYS A 150 -1.98 3.49 -18.12
C LYS A 150 -1.65 4.97 -17.96
N THR A 151 -2.22 5.80 -18.81
CA THR A 151 -1.93 7.24 -18.80
C THR A 151 -2.44 7.92 -17.54
N ILE A 152 -3.64 7.58 -17.03
CA ILE A 152 -4.11 8.16 -15.76
C ILE A 152 -3.22 7.73 -14.59
N ASP A 153 -2.68 6.52 -14.62
CA ASP A 153 -1.79 6.03 -13.58
C ASP A 153 -0.44 6.76 -13.62
N ASP A 154 0.13 6.91 -14.81
CA ASP A 154 1.37 7.66 -15.02
C ASP A 154 1.18 9.14 -14.63
N LEU A 155 0.04 9.76 -14.99
CA LEU A 155 -0.32 11.12 -14.58
C LEU A 155 -0.37 11.25 -13.06
N ALA A 156 -1.08 10.35 -12.38
CA ALA A 156 -1.18 10.37 -10.92
C ALA A 156 0.19 10.20 -10.24
N GLN A 157 1.07 9.36 -10.78
CA GLN A 157 2.44 9.21 -10.29
C GLN A 157 3.27 10.49 -10.44
N TRP A 158 3.17 11.17 -11.58
CA TRP A 158 3.83 12.47 -11.78
C TRP A 158 3.30 13.54 -10.83
N LEU A 159 1.98 13.63 -10.68
CA LEU A 159 1.35 14.55 -9.74
C LEU A 159 1.79 14.30 -8.28
N ASP A 160 1.85 13.04 -7.83
CA ASP A 160 2.33 12.71 -6.47
C ASP A 160 3.82 13.11 -6.29
N LYS A 161 4.67 12.86 -7.29
CA LYS A 161 6.10 13.27 -7.27
C LYS A 161 6.28 14.78 -7.17
N LEU A 162 5.42 15.54 -7.85
CA LEU A 162 5.42 17.01 -7.81
C LEU A 162 4.76 17.58 -6.54
N GLY A 163 4.22 16.73 -5.67
CA GLY A 163 3.57 17.14 -4.42
C GLY A 163 2.06 17.42 -4.56
N TYR A 164 1.49 17.32 -5.75
CA TYR A 164 0.06 17.46 -6.04
C TYR A 164 -0.72 16.17 -5.71
N ARG A 165 -0.51 15.65 -4.50
CA ARG A 165 -1.06 14.36 -4.05
C ARG A 165 -2.59 14.33 -4.08
N ARG A 166 -3.22 15.46 -3.71
CA ARG A 166 -4.69 15.58 -3.69
C ARG A 166 -5.25 15.42 -5.10
N GLN A 167 -4.66 16.10 -6.07
CA GLN A 167 -5.04 16.02 -7.49
C GLN A 167 -4.77 14.63 -8.07
N ALA A 168 -3.68 13.97 -7.67
CA ALA A 168 -3.41 12.59 -8.06
C ALA A 168 -4.54 11.65 -7.60
N ALA A 169 -4.97 11.77 -6.33
CA ALA A 169 -6.03 10.94 -5.77
C ALA A 169 -7.41 11.27 -6.34
N ASP A 170 -7.75 12.55 -6.46
CA ASP A 170 -9.00 13.04 -7.06
C ASP A 170 -9.10 12.57 -8.52
N GLY A 171 -8.00 12.70 -9.28
CA GLY A 171 -7.87 12.24 -10.65
C GLY A 171 -8.17 10.75 -10.81
N LEU A 172 -7.48 9.91 -10.03
CA LEU A 172 -7.69 8.46 -10.05
C LEU A 172 -9.13 8.09 -9.67
N PHE A 173 -9.68 8.70 -8.61
CA PHE A 173 -11.01 8.37 -8.13
C PHE A 173 -12.13 8.79 -9.10
N ASN A 174 -12.06 10.03 -9.61
CA ASN A 174 -13.02 10.52 -10.60
C ASN A 174 -12.92 9.74 -11.91
N PHE A 175 -11.71 9.39 -12.33
CA PHE A 175 -11.51 8.53 -13.49
C PHE A 175 -12.17 7.16 -13.31
N VAL A 176 -12.10 6.54 -12.13
CA VAL A 176 -12.83 5.28 -11.84
C VAL A 176 -14.35 5.46 -11.96
N LYS A 177 -14.90 6.58 -11.49
CA LYS A 177 -16.33 6.89 -11.58
C LYS A 177 -16.79 7.09 -13.03
N ASN A 178 -15.99 7.77 -13.84
CA ASN A 178 -16.38 8.18 -15.20
C ASN A 178 -15.99 7.17 -16.29
N CYS A 179 -14.92 6.41 -16.11
CA CYS A 179 -14.37 5.47 -17.11
C CYS A 179 -14.44 3.99 -16.67
N GLY A 180 -14.86 3.67 -15.44
CA GLY A 180 -14.93 2.27 -14.99
C GLY A 180 -13.55 1.62 -14.75
N ALA A 181 -12.53 2.43 -14.47
CA ALA A 181 -11.12 2.04 -14.34
C ALA A 181 -10.82 0.91 -13.32
N PRO A 182 -9.61 0.29 -13.35
CA PRO A 182 -9.33 -0.91 -12.58
C PRO A 182 -9.23 -0.63 -11.08
N LEU A 183 -9.43 -1.67 -10.28
CA LEU A 183 -9.37 -1.62 -8.80
C LEU A 183 -8.05 -1.07 -8.26
N THR A 184 -6.95 -1.18 -9.03
CA THR A 184 -5.64 -0.61 -8.69
C THR A 184 -5.66 0.91 -8.56
N ALA A 185 -6.49 1.61 -9.35
CA ALA A 185 -6.64 3.06 -9.25
C ALA A 185 -7.35 3.45 -7.93
N LEU A 186 -8.38 2.70 -7.52
CA LEU A 186 -9.03 2.89 -6.22
C LEU A 186 -8.08 2.62 -5.06
N ASN A 187 -7.30 1.54 -5.14
CA ASN A 187 -6.28 1.23 -4.14
C ASN A 187 -5.31 2.41 -3.92
N LYS A 188 -4.78 2.97 -5.02
CA LYS A 188 -3.87 4.11 -4.99
C LYS A 188 -4.55 5.37 -4.45
N ALA A 189 -5.74 5.70 -4.94
CA ALA A 189 -6.50 6.87 -4.49
C ALA A 189 -6.77 6.82 -2.98
N VAL A 190 -7.30 5.72 -2.46
CA VAL A 190 -7.55 5.53 -1.02
C VAL A 190 -6.26 5.66 -0.22
N SER A 191 -5.18 5.02 -0.68
CA SER A 191 -3.87 5.08 -0.02
C SER A 191 -3.32 6.51 0.05
N ILE A 192 -3.50 7.31 -1.00
CA ILE A 192 -3.09 8.72 -1.01
C ILE A 192 -3.95 9.55 -0.05
N TYR A 193 -5.28 9.38 -0.06
CA TYR A 193 -6.16 10.11 0.87
C TYR A 193 -5.84 9.81 2.33
N ILE A 194 -5.56 8.55 2.67
CA ILE A 194 -5.13 8.18 4.03
C ILE A 194 -3.81 8.89 4.40
N ARG A 195 -2.83 8.94 3.50
CA ARG A 195 -1.56 9.66 3.74
C ARG A 195 -1.75 11.17 3.88
N LEU A 196 -2.76 11.73 3.24
CA LEU A 196 -3.18 13.12 3.39
C LEU A 196 -4.05 13.37 4.62
N THR A 197 -4.37 12.33 5.40
CA THR A 197 -5.33 12.38 6.52
C THR A 197 -6.72 12.89 6.12
N ASP A 198 -7.05 12.82 4.83
CA ASP A 198 -8.37 13.15 4.31
C ASP A 198 -9.28 11.93 4.41
N TYR A 199 -9.63 11.60 5.65
CA TYR A 199 -10.41 10.42 5.95
C TYR A 199 -11.81 10.42 5.32
N PRO A 200 -12.55 11.54 5.21
CA PRO A 200 -13.83 11.56 4.49
C PRO A 200 -13.71 11.09 3.04
N LYS A 201 -12.75 11.62 2.26
CA LYS A 201 -12.52 11.15 0.87
C LYS A 201 -11.97 9.73 0.83
N ALA A 202 -11.11 9.35 1.78
CA ALA A 202 -10.61 7.99 1.88
C ALA A 202 -11.73 6.98 2.10
N VAL A 203 -12.70 7.27 2.97
CA VAL A 203 -13.86 6.41 3.24
C VAL A 203 -14.73 6.29 1.99
N GLU A 204 -15.02 7.40 1.30
CA GLU A 204 -15.82 7.39 0.07
C GLU A 204 -15.17 6.50 -1.02
N ALA A 205 -13.88 6.69 -1.28
CA ALA A 205 -13.15 5.90 -2.26
C ALA A 205 -12.99 4.43 -1.84
N ALA A 206 -12.88 4.15 -0.54
CA ALA A 206 -12.77 2.79 -0.03
C ALA A 206 -14.12 2.06 -0.05
N ASP A 207 -15.24 2.76 0.18
CA ASP A 207 -16.58 2.21 0.00
C ASP A 207 -16.84 1.84 -1.46
N GLU A 208 -16.40 2.66 -2.42
CA GLU A 208 -16.40 2.29 -3.85
C GLU A 208 -15.58 1.03 -4.11
N TYR A 209 -14.39 0.93 -3.52
CA TYR A 209 -13.51 -0.21 -3.72
C TYR A 209 -14.13 -1.50 -3.18
N VAL A 210 -14.63 -1.49 -1.94
CA VAL A 210 -15.31 -2.66 -1.36
C VAL A 210 -16.57 -3.03 -2.16
N ARG A 211 -17.32 -2.04 -2.68
CA ARG A 211 -18.51 -2.34 -3.50
C ARG A 211 -18.17 -3.05 -4.80
N ARG A 212 -17.07 -2.69 -5.46
CA ARG A 212 -16.61 -3.35 -6.69
C ARG A 212 -15.88 -4.68 -6.43
N ALA A 213 -15.28 -4.84 -5.26
CA ALA A 213 -14.49 -6.02 -4.89
C ALA A 213 -14.79 -6.47 -3.45
N PRO A 214 -16.00 -7.01 -3.18
CA PRO A 214 -16.46 -7.29 -1.81
C PRO A 214 -15.65 -8.36 -1.07
N SER A 215 -14.96 -9.22 -1.81
CA SER A 215 -14.09 -10.29 -1.31
C SER A 215 -12.59 -9.94 -1.35
N ASP A 216 -12.21 -8.75 -1.81
CA ASP A 216 -10.81 -8.31 -1.79
C ASP A 216 -10.42 -7.86 -0.37
N GLN A 217 -9.54 -8.64 0.26
CA GLN A 217 -9.00 -8.33 1.59
C GLN A 217 -8.34 -6.96 1.68
N THR A 218 -7.75 -6.47 0.58
CA THR A 218 -7.04 -5.19 0.51
C THR A 218 -8.01 -4.04 0.54
N ALA A 219 -9.13 -4.18 -0.19
CA ALA A 219 -10.23 -3.22 -0.14
C ALA A 219 -10.79 -3.09 1.28
N ARG A 220 -11.01 -4.23 1.97
CA ARG A 220 -11.41 -4.24 3.39
C ARG A 220 -10.40 -3.56 4.28
N TYR A 221 -9.12 -3.90 4.16
CA TYR A 221 -8.08 -3.33 5.00
C TYR A 221 -7.97 -1.81 4.85
N LEU A 222 -7.99 -1.32 3.60
CA LEU A 222 -7.92 0.10 3.31
C LEU A 222 -9.15 0.86 3.80
N ARG A 223 -10.35 0.28 3.66
CA ARG A 223 -11.56 0.89 4.24
C ARG A 223 -11.50 0.92 5.77
N GLY A 224 -11.06 -0.17 6.39
CA GLY A 224 -10.82 -0.22 7.83
C GLY A 224 -9.86 0.87 8.30
N MET A 225 -8.76 1.11 7.58
CA MET A 225 -7.83 2.22 7.86
C MET A 225 -8.45 3.61 7.68
N ALA A 226 -9.25 3.81 6.64
CA ALA A 226 -9.94 5.08 6.42
C ALA A 226 -10.95 5.37 7.53
N LEU A 227 -11.72 4.36 7.95
CA LEU A 227 -12.70 4.45 9.04
C LEU A 227 -12.05 4.66 10.41
N ASP A 228 -10.95 3.94 10.70
CA ASP A 228 -10.14 4.11 11.92
C ASP A 228 -9.64 5.55 12.04
N GLY A 229 -9.09 6.11 10.95
CA GLY A 229 -8.67 7.50 10.91
C GLY A 229 -9.82 8.51 11.03
N ALA A 230 -11.00 8.18 10.52
CA ALA A 230 -12.22 8.98 10.68
C ALA A 230 -12.84 8.87 12.10
N GLY A 231 -12.33 7.98 12.96
CA GLY A 231 -12.87 7.73 14.29
C GLY A 231 -14.05 6.75 14.34
N ASP A 232 -14.42 6.13 13.21
CA ASP A 232 -15.45 5.09 13.13
C ASP A 232 -14.86 3.70 13.46
N TYR A 233 -14.40 3.57 14.70
CA TYR A 233 -13.68 2.38 15.17
C TYR A 233 -14.53 1.10 15.09
N ARG A 234 -15.85 1.19 15.24
CA ARG A 234 -16.73 0.00 15.17
C ARG A 234 -16.79 -0.58 13.77
N ARG A 235 -17.00 0.26 12.74
CA ARG A 235 -16.97 -0.21 11.35
C ARG A 235 -15.55 -0.64 10.95
N ALA A 236 -14.52 0.08 11.41
CA ALA A 236 -13.13 -0.30 11.16
C ALA A 236 -12.78 -1.71 11.69
N LEU A 237 -13.21 -2.05 12.91
CA LEU A 237 -13.01 -3.38 13.50
C LEU A 237 -13.66 -4.50 12.68
N THR A 238 -14.81 -4.20 12.06
CA THR A 238 -15.52 -5.13 11.17
C THR A 238 -14.68 -5.39 9.92
N ASP A 239 -14.18 -4.33 9.28
CA ASP A 239 -13.36 -4.46 8.08
C ASP A 239 -12.00 -5.12 8.35
N TYR A 240 -11.34 -4.83 9.48
CA TYR A 240 -10.12 -5.53 9.86
C TYR A 240 -10.35 -7.02 10.13
N SER A 241 -11.52 -7.37 10.68
CA SER A 241 -11.92 -8.76 10.83
C SER A 241 -12.07 -9.42 9.47
N ASP A 242 -12.80 -8.78 8.54
CA ASP A 242 -12.97 -9.29 7.17
C ASP A 242 -11.63 -9.40 6.43
N THR A 243 -10.66 -8.51 6.66
CA THR A 243 -9.29 -8.66 6.12
C THR A 243 -8.64 -9.96 6.56
N ILE A 244 -8.75 -10.32 7.84
CA ILE A 244 -8.21 -11.58 8.35
C ILE A 244 -8.98 -12.74 7.74
N GLU A 245 -10.31 -12.71 7.70
CA GLU A 245 -11.14 -13.80 7.17
C GLU A 245 -10.85 -14.08 5.70
N LEU A 246 -10.86 -13.03 4.87
CA LEU A 246 -10.69 -13.11 3.41
C LEU A 246 -9.26 -13.45 2.98
N PHE A 247 -8.30 -13.48 3.90
CA PHE A 247 -6.93 -13.90 3.60
C PHE A 247 -6.86 -15.36 3.16
N ALA A 248 -6.54 -15.56 1.88
CA ALA A 248 -6.53 -16.87 1.24
C ALA A 248 -5.28 -17.72 1.58
N GLY A 249 -4.19 -17.10 2.04
CA GLY A 249 -2.97 -17.81 2.43
C GLY A 249 -2.97 -18.29 3.89
N ASP A 250 -1.82 -18.78 4.34
CA ASP A 250 -1.60 -19.09 5.76
C ASP A 250 -1.80 -17.84 6.62
N LYS A 251 -2.67 -17.89 7.64
CA LYS A 251 -2.94 -16.76 8.56
C LYS A 251 -1.69 -16.27 9.29
N LYS A 252 -0.61 -17.07 9.34
CA LYS A 252 0.72 -16.62 9.76
C LYS A 252 1.28 -15.48 8.91
N MET A 253 0.89 -15.35 7.66
CA MET A 253 1.35 -14.28 6.77
C MET A 253 0.58 -12.95 6.94
N VAL A 254 -0.50 -12.94 7.73
CA VAL A 254 -1.25 -11.71 8.01
C VAL A 254 -0.37 -10.77 8.84
N SER A 255 -0.22 -9.54 8.33
CA SER A 255 0.58 -8.49 8.97
C SER A 255 0.13 -8.19 10.40
N SER A 256 1.10 -7.99 11.31
CA SER A 256 0.84 -7.52 12.68
C SER A 256 0.07 -6.20 12.71
N SER A 257 0.20 -5.37 11.66
CA SER A 257 -0.48 -4.08 11.57
C SER A 257 -1.99 -4.20 11.68
N VAL A 258 -2.60 -5.26 11.13
CA VAL A 258 -4.06 -5.47 11.21
C VAL A 258 -4.49 -5.65 12.67
N PHE A 259 -3.79 -6.52 13.41
CA PHE A 259 -4.12 -6.82 14.80
C PHE A 259 -3.83 -5.66 15.75
N LEU A 260 -2.72 -4.95 15.53
CA LEU A 260 -2.37 -3.77 16.33
C LEU A 260 -3.38 -2.62 16.09
N ARG A 261 -3.84 -2.43 14.85
CA ARG A 261 -4.92 -1.46 14.55
C ARG A 261 -6.23 -1.84 15.22
N MET A 262 -6.60 -3.12 15.20
CA MET A 262 -7.78 -3.59 15.93
C MET A 262 -7.65 -3.33 17.44
N ALA A 263 -6.49 -3.63 18.04
CA ALA A 263 -6.25 -3.37 19.46
C ALA A 263 -6.37 -1.86 19.79
N ASN A 264 -5.78 -1.01 18.95
CA ASN A 264 -5.87 0.45 19.11
C ASN A 264 -7.31 0.96 18.94
N ALA A 265 -8.07 0.42 17.98
CA ALA A 265 -9.48 0.76 17.79
C ALA A 265 -10.34 0.36 19.01
N TYR A 266 -10.10 -0.82 19.58
CA TYR A 266 -10.73 -1.21 20.86
C TYR A 266 -10.34 -0.26 22.01
N ALA A 267 -9.06 0.10 22.12
CA ALA A 267 -8.58 1.03 23.14
C ALA A 267 -9.19 2.43 22.98
N ALA A 268 -9.36 2.91 21.75
CA ALA A 268 -10.04 4.18 21.44
C ALA A 268 -11.52 4.15 21.89
N LEU A 269 -12.16 2.99 21.79
CA LEU A 269 -13.50 2.72 22.34
C LEU A 269 -13.51 2.46 23.86
N LYS A 270 -12.37 2.61 24.56
CA LYS A 270 -12.17 2.30 25.99
C LYS A 270 -12.41 0.84 26.37
N GLN A 271 -12.37 -0.07 25.38
CA GLN A 271 -12.51 -1.51 25.53
C GLN A 271 -11.13 -2.17 25.68
N PHE A 272 -10.41 -1.84 26.76
CA PHE A 272 -9.02 -2.26 26.94
C PHE A 272 -8.86 -3.78 27.10
N CYS A 273 -9.80 -4.46 27.76
CA CYS A 273 -9.74 -5.92 27.89
C CYS A 273 -9.91 -6.62 26.55
N GLU A 274 -10.78 -6.09 25.67
CA GLU A 274 -10.96 -6.61 24.32
C GLU A 274 -9.79 -6.28 23.39
N ALA A 275 -9.05 -5.20 23.64
CA ALA A 275 -7.85 -4.86 22.88
C ALA A 275 -6.76 -5.94 22.95
N THR A 276 -6.77 -6.77 24.00
CA THR A 276 -5.87 -7.93 24.11
C THR A 276 -6.18 -9.02 23.10
N ALA A 277 -7.44 -9.19 22.69
CA ALA A 277 -7.89 -10.34 21.90
C ALA A 277 -7.28 -10.39 20.49
N PRO A 278 -7.22 -9.28 19.71
CA PRO A 278 -6.51 -9.28 18.44
C PRO A 278 -5.02 -9.65 18.57
N ILE A 279 -4.34 -9.16 19.61
CA ILE A 279 -2.92 -9.45 19.83
C ILE A 279 -2.72 -10.92 20.21
N ASN A 280 -3.57 -11.43 21.10
CA ASN A 280 -3.58 -12.84 21.47
C ASN A 280 -3.82 -13.75 20.26
N ARG A 281 -4.75 -13.38 19.37
CA ARG A 281 -4.98 -14.10 18.11
C ARG A 281 -3.75 -14.06 17.21
N TRP A 282 -3.11 -12.90 17.06
CA TRP A 282 -1.88 -12.77 16.26
C TRP A 282 -0.75 -13.67 16.77
N VAL A 283 -0.54 -13.69 18.09
CA VAL A 283 0.43 -14.58 18.75
C VAL A 283 0.06 -16.03 18.50
N ALA A 284 -1.21 -16.39 18.66
CA ALA A 284 -1.66 -17.76 18.52
C ALA A 284 -1.50 -18.33 17.10
N PHE A 285 -1.48 -17.48 16.06
CA PHE A 285 -1.15 -17.94 14.70
C PHE A 285 0.31 -18.38 14.55
N ASP A 286 1.26 -17.78 15.29
CA ASP A 286 2.66 -18.22 15.28
C ASP A 286 3.34 -18.02 16.65
N PRO A 287 3.03 -18.86 17.65
CA PRO A 287 3.50 -18.67 19.02
C PRO A 287 5.02 -18.70 19.14
N ALA A 288 5.69 -19.55 18.33
CA ALA A 288 7.13 -19.72 18.39
C ALA A 288 7.91 -18.43 18.11
N THR A 289 7.37 -17.56 17.23
CA THR A 289 8.03 -16.30 16.85
C THR A 289 7.39 -15.07 17.50
N ARG A 290 6.11 -15.12 17.84
CA ARG A 290 5.32 -13.96 18.29
C ARG A 290 5.09 -13.89 19.79
N ASP A 291 5.20 -15.01 20.50
CA ASP A 291 5.14 -15.05 21.96
C ASP A 291 6.45 -14.55 22.58
N THR A 292 6.67 -13.25 22.44
CA THR A 292 7.86 -12.53 22.91
C THR A 292 7.53 -11.69 24.14
N SER A 293 8.56 -11.33 24.91
CA SER A 293 8.42 -10.39 26.04
C SER A 293 7.78 -9.07 25.61
N LYS A 294 8.08 -8.60 24.39
CA LYS A 294 7.47 -7.38 23.82
C LYS A 294 5.96 -7.55 23.64
N THR A 295 5.50 -8.64 23.03
CA THR A 295 4.06 -8.85 22.81
C THR A 295 3.32 -9.07 24.12
N GLN A 296 3.91 -9.82 25.05
CA GLN A 296 3.37 -10.01 26.40
C GLN A 296 3.26 -8.70 27.18
N LYS A 297 4.24 -7.82 27.03
CA LYS A 297 4.17 -6.47 27.62
C LYS A 297 2.98 -5.67 27.08
N ILE A 298 2.73 -5.70 25.77
CA ILE A 298 1.58 -4.99 25.18
C ILE A 298 0.26 -5.54 25.74
N ILE A 299 0.12 -6.87 25.85
CA ILE A 299 -1.07 -7.50 26.43
C ILE A 299 -1.25 -7.05 27.89
N ALA A 300 -0.20 -7.17 28.71
CA ALA A 300 -0.24 -6.79 30.12
C ALA A 300 -0.53 -5.29 30.33
N ASP A 301 -0.06 -4.42 29.45
CA ASP A 301 -0.33 -2.98 29.51
C ASP A 301 -1.81 -2.68 29.24
N TYR A 302 -2.46 -3.40 28.32
CA TYR A 302 -3.91 -3.31 28.11
C TYR A 302 -4.70 -3.91 29.27
N GLU A 303 -4.26 -5.04 29.81
CA GLU A 303 -4.89 -5.67 30.97
C GLU A 303 -4.88 -4.75 32.20
N ARG A 304 -3.75 -4.09 32.45
CA ARG A 304 -3.60 -3.11 33.53
C ARG A 304 -4.50 -1.89 33.33
N GLN A 305 -4.59 -1.37 32.11
CA GLN A 305 -5.46 -0.22 31.81
C GLN A 305 -6.95 -0.55 31.97
N GLY A 306 -7.35 -1.77 31.60
CA GLY A 306 -8.74 -2.23 31.69
C GLY A 306 -9.15 -2.82 33.03
N ASN A 307 -8.21 -2.97 33.98
CA ASN A 307 -8.40 -3.77 35.20
C ASN A 307 -8.99 -5.15 34.89
N CYS A 308 -8.43 -5.82 33.89
CA CYS A 308 -8.98 -7.06 33.38
C CYS A 308 -8.83 -8.19 34.39
N VAL A 309 -9.90 -8.93 34.64
CA VAL A 309 -9.88 -10.07 35.55
C VAL A 309 -9.20 -11.24 34.84
N SER A 310 -7.95 -11.53 35.17
CA SER A 310 -7.28 -12.78 34.80
C SER A 310 -7.56 -13.83 35.87
N SER A 311 -8.08 -15.01 35.50
CA SER A 311 -8.16 -16.12 36.44
C SER A 311 -6.73 -16.61 36.74
N ASN A 312 -6.21 -16.30 37.92
CA ASN A 312 -4.87 -16.73 38.36
C ASN A 312 -4.78 -18.24 38.68
N GLU A 313 -5.90 -18.95 38.61
CA GLU A 313 -5.94 -20.39 38.79
C GLU A 313 -5.43 -21.11 37.55
N LEU A 314 -4.44 -21.98 37.73
CA LEU A 314 -3.98 -22.89 36.69
C LEU A 314 -5.06 -23.92 36.41
N ARG A 315 -5.80 -23.72 35.31
CA ARG A 315 -6.82 -24.65 34.84
C ARG A 315 -6.33 -25.30 33.56
N LYS A 316 -6.47 -26.63 33.49
CA LYS A 316 -6.08 -27.45 32.33
C LYS A 316 -7.23 -28.38 31.99
N GLU A 317 -7.53 -28.48 30.70
CA GLU A 317 -8.45 -29.45 30.13
C GLU A 317 -7.75 -30.21 29.00
N SER A 318 -8.08 -31.49 28.82
CA SER A 318 -7.54 -32.33 27.75
C SER A 318 -8.68 -32.97 26.98
N PHE A 319 -8.65 -32.80 25.66
CA PHE A 319 -9.68 -33.27 24.75
C PHE A 319 -9.08 -34.33 23.82
N PRO A 320 -9.57 -35.58 23.83
CA PRO A 320 -9.02 -36.63 22.98
C PRO A 320 -9.31 -36.35 21.50
N LEU A 321 -8.34 -36.66 20.64
CA LEU A 321 -8.52 -36.67 19.19
C LEU A 321 -9.34 -37.92 18.82
N GLN A 322 -10.65 -37.78 18.61
CA GLN A 322 -11.54 -38.89 18.28
C GLN A 322 -11.68 -39.07 16.74
N GLY A 323 -11.47 -40.30 16.26
CA GLY A 323 -11.77 -40.72 14.88
C GLY A 323 -10.69 -40.45 13.82
N GLN A 324 -10.89 -40.97 12.60
CA GLN A 324 -9.95 -40.89 11.47
C GLN A 324 -9.85 -39.49 10.82
N ARG A 325 -10.67 -38.52 11.23
CA ARG A 325 -10.74 -37.16 10.63
C ARG A 325 -10.03 -36.06 11.43
N GLY A 326 -9.44 -36.36 12.60
CA GLY A 326 -8.67 -35.36 13.38
C GLY A 326 -9.50 -34.20 13.94
N VAL A 327 -10.83 -34.33 13.99
CA VAL A 327 -11.74 -33.29 14.51
C VAL A 327 -11.97 -33.52 16.00
N VAL A 328 -11.64 -32.52 16.83
CA VAL A 328 -11.90 -32.57 18.27
C VAL A 328 -13.27 -31.96 18.54
N THR A 329 -14.15 -32.69 19.21
CA THR A 329 -15.43 -32.14 19.69
C THR A 329 -15.43 -32.06 21.21
N ALA A 330 -16.07 -31.03 21.76
CA ALA A 330 -16.24 -30.86 23.18
C ALA A 330 -17.61 -30.27 23.52
N LYS A 331 -18.08 -30.57 24.73
CA LYS A 331 -19.24 -29.89 25.31
C LYS A 331 -18.77 -28.57 25.91
N ALA A 332 -19.38 -27.48 25.48
CA ALA A 332 -19.11 -26.16 26.01
C ALA A 332 -20.42 -25.47 26.38
N GLU A 333 -20.31 -24.46 27.22
CA GLU A 333 -21.44 -23.68 27.72
C GLU A 333 -21.26 -22.23 27.27
N ILE A 334 -22.28 -21.66 26.64
CA ILE A 334 -22.31 -20.26 26.24
C ILE A 334 -23.53 -19.63 26.92
N ASN A 335 -23.30 -18.59 27.71
CA ASN A 335 -24.35 -17.91 28.49
C ASN A 335 -25.26 -18.87 29.30
N GLY A 336 -24.68 -19.93 29.89
CA GLY A 336 -25.44 -20.93 30.65
C GLY A 336 -26.03 -22.08 29.83
N VAL A 337 -25.98 -22.00 28.49
CA VAL A 337 -26.56 -23.02 27.60
C VAL A 337 -25.48 -23.95 27.08
N ARG A 338 -25.65 -25.25 27.33
CA ARG A 338 -24.73 -26.29 26.87
C ARG A 338 -24.97 -26.65 25.41
N GLY A 339 -23.89 -26.79 24.66
CA GLY A 339 -23.89 -27.27 23.28
C GLY A 339 -22.67 -28.12 22.96
N VAL A 340 -22.68 -28.75 21.79
CA VAL A 340 -21.56 -29.54 21.27
C VAL A 340 -20.84 -28.72 20.21
N PHE A 341 -19.54 -28.51 20.41
CA PHE A 341 -18.72 -27.67 19.55
C PHE A 341 -17.52 -28.44 19.02
N VAL A 342 -17.12 -28.10 17.80
CA VAL A 342 -15.82 -28.51 17.27
C VAL A 342 -14.76 -27.51 17.76
N LEU A 343 -13.65 -28.00 18.28
CA LEU A 343 -12.47 -27.17 18.57
C LEU A 343 -11.73 -26.95 17.26
N ASP A 344 -11.75 -25.71 16.78
CA ASP A 344 -11.23 -25.35 15.46
C ASP A 344 -10.24 -24.18 15.60
N THR A 345 -8.94 -24.52 15.59
CA THR A 345 -7.86 -23.51 15.62
C THR A 345 -7.71 -22.76 14.29
N GLY A 346 -8.33 -23.25 13.22
CA GLY A 346 -8.41 -22.57 11.92
C GLY A 346 -9.55 -21.54 11.86
N ALA A 347 -10.60 -21.73 12.66
CA ALA A 347 -11.69 -20.76 12.77
C ALA A 347 -11.24 -19.53 13.56
N SER A 348 -11.37 -18.35 12.95
CA SER A 348 -11.06 -17.11 13.66
C SER A 348 -11.98 -16.91 14.87
N TYR A 349 -13.29 -17.01 14.69
CA TYR A 349 -14.28 -16.74 15.73
C TYR A 349 -14.92 -18.02 16.25
N VAL A 350 -15.33 -18.01 17.53
CA VAL A 350 -16.42 -18.88 17.97
C VAL A 350 -17.62 -18.58 17.07
N SER A 351 -18.17 -19.62 16.45
CA SER A 351 -19.28 -19.47 15.52
C SER A 351 -20.39 -20.43 15.89
N VAL A 352 -21.63 -19.96 15.86
CA VAL A 352 -22.79 -20.72 16.35
C VAL A 352 -23.96 -20.63 15.39
N LYS A 353 -24.79 -21.67 15.38
CA LYS A 353 -26.09 -21.67 14.71
C LYS A 353 -27.01 -20.61 15.33
N SER A 354 -27.88 -20.02 14.51
CA SER A 354 -28.89 -19.05 14.92
C SER A 354 -29.85 -19.63 15.98
N ALA A 355 -30.22 -20.91 15.83
CA ALA A 355 -31.05 -21.62 16.80
C ALA A 355 -30.38 -21.76 18.18
N PHE A 356 -29.06 -21.97 18.21
CA PHE A 356 -28.31 -22.04 19.46
C PHE A 356 -28.15 -20.65 20.09
N ALA A 357 -27.80 -19.64 19.29
CA ALA A 357 -27.69 -18.26 19.75
C ALA A 357 -28.98 -17.75 20.42
N SER A 358 -30.14 -18.08 19.83
CA SER A 358 -31.45 -17.75 20.38
C SER A 358 -31.68 -18.39 21.75
N LYS A 359 -31.32 -19.67 21.92
CA LYS A 359 -31.41 -20.37 23.22
C LYS A 359 -30.48 -19.76 24.27
N ALA A 360 -29.25 -19.44 23.86
CA ALA A 360 -28.22 -18.82 24.70
C ALA A 360 -28.45 -17.31 24.94
N LYS A 361 -29.53 -16.74 24.40
CA LYS A 361 -29.89 -15.31 24.53
C LYS A 361 -28.73 -14.38 24.17
N ILE A 362 -27.97 -14.74 23.13
CA ILE A 362 -26.88 -13.90 22.64
C ILE A 362 -27.50 -12.67 22.00
N ALA A 363 -27.09 -11.48 22.44
CA ALA A 363 -27.68 -10.24 21.97
C ALA A 363 -27.36 -9.98 20.49
N ASP A 364 -28.39 -9.65 19.71
CA ASP A 364 -28.26 -9.22 18.31
C ASP A 364 -28.08 -7.70 18.17
N GLY A 365 -28.27 -6.94 19.26
CA GLY A 365 -28.28 -5.48 19.27
C GLY A 365 -26.91 -4.88 18.97
N GLY A 366 -26.74 -4.30 17.78
CA GLY A 366 -25.49 -3.67 17.35
C GLY A 366 -24.48 -4.63 16.71
N ALA A 367 -24.93 -5.83 16.31
CA ALA A 367 -24.07 -6.79 15.63
C ALA A 367 -23.64 -6.29 14.24
N SER A 368 -22.34 -6.40 13.95
CA SER A 368 -21.79 -6.10 12.63
C SER A 368 -21.88 -7.33 11.74
N GLU A 369 -22.31 -7.17 10.49
CA GLU A 369 -22.23 -8.27 9.53
C GLU A 369 -20.79 -8.48 9.05
N ILE A 370 -20.29 -9.70 9.19
CA ILE A 370 -18.97 -10.13 8.72
C ILE A 370 -19.11 -11.29 7.73
N THR A 371 -18.04 -11.54 6.98
CA THR A 371 -17.96 -12.68 6.07
C THR A 371 -16.96 -13.69 6.63
N LEU A 372 -17.43 -14.90 6.93
CA LEU A 372 -16.57 -16.00 7.39
C LEU A 372 -16.17 -16.88 6.22
N ASN A 373 -14.89 -17.26 6.17
CA ASN A 373 -14.40 -18.29 5.25
C ASN A 373 -14.45 -19.66 5.96
N THR A 374 -15.33 -20.54 5.50
CA THR A 374 -15.46 -21.90 6.04
C THR A 374 -15.02 -22.94 4.99
N ALA A 375 -14.84 -24.19 5.42
CA ALA A 375 -14.55 -25.30 4.51
C ALA A 375 -15.63 -25.49 3.42
N ASN A 376 -16.86 -25.01 3.67
CA ASN A 376 -17.99 -25.09 2.74
C ASN A 376 -18.20 -23.78 1.94
N GLY A 377 -17.23 -22.86 1.97
CA GLY A 377 -17.30 -21.57 1.28
C GLY A 377 -17.56 -20.39 2.22
N GLN A 378 -17.84 -19.24 1.62
CA GLN A 378 -18.09 -18.00 2.35
C GLN A 378 -19.52 -17.98 2.89
N ILE A 379 -19.66 -17.63 4.17
CA ILE A 379 -20.97 -17.46 4.80
C ILE A 379 -21.06 -16.10 5.46
N LYS A 380 -22.27 -15.53 5.50
CA LYS A 380 -22.56 -14.32 6.27
C LYS A 380 -22.85 -14.68 7.71
N ALA A 381 -22.34 -13.86 8.62
CA ALA A 381 -22.58 -13.99 10.04
C ALA A 381 -22.68 -12.62 10.70
N LYS A 382 -23.45 -12.55 11.79
CA LYS A 382 -23.51 -11.40 12.67
C LYS A 382 -22.44 -11.55 13.75
N LEU A 383 -21.42 -10.68 13.73
CA LEU A 383 -20.42 -10.59 14.79
C LEU A 383 -21.00 -9.83 15.98
N THR A 384 -21.14 -10.53 17.09
CA THR A 384 -21.60 -10.03 18.39
C THR A 384 -20.69 -10.54 19.51
N LYS A 385 -21.11 -10.47 20.77
CA LYS A 385 -20.39 -10.95 21.94
C LYS A 385 -21.26 -11.86 22.79
N ALA A 386 -20.67 -12.91 23.34
CA ALA A 386 -21.26 -13.68 24.43
C ALA A 386 -20.70 -13.20 25.77
N ASP A 387 -21.57 -13.18 26.78
CA ASP A 387 -21.23 -12.74 28.14
C ASP A 387 -20.21 -13.69 28.76
N LYS A 388 -20.41 -15.00 28.57
CA LYS A 388 -19.52 -16.05 29.07
C LYS A 388 -19.49 -17.25 28.13
N VAL A 389 -18.29 -17.76 27.88
CA VAL A 389 -18.03 -19.05 27.24
C VAL A 389 -17.21 -19.90 28.20
N ALA A 390 -17.65 -21.12 28.46
CA ALA A 390 -16.97 -22.08 29.33
C ALA A 390 -16.73 -23.40 28.59
N LEU A 391 -15.50 -23.90 28.68
CA LEU A 391 -15.07 -25.18 28.16
C LEU A 391 -14.46 -25.98 29.33
N GLY A 392 -15.28 -26.81 29.97
CA GLY A 392 -14.90 -27.44 31.24
C GLY A 392 -14.63 -26.38 32.30
N LYS A 393 -13.43 -26.39 32.90
CA LYS A 393 -12.97 -25.40 33.89
C LYS A 393 -12.48 -24.09 33.25
N LEU A 394 -12.26 -24.07 31.94
CA LEU A 394 -11.73 -22.90 31.23
C LEU A 394 -12.87 -21.93 30.94
N GLU A 395 -12.75 -20.69 31.37
CA GLU A 395 -13.81 -19.69 31.22
C GLU A 395 -13.26 -18.41 30.62
N ALA A 396 -14.03 -17.79 29.74
CA ALA A 396 -13.77 -16.45 29.25
C ALA A 396 -15.07 -15.66 29.18
N THR A 397 -14.99 -14.40 29.58
CA THR A 397 -16.09 -13.46 29.46
C THR A 397 -15.92 -12.57 28.24
N ASN A 398 -17.03 -12.00 27.77
CA ASN A 398 -17.04 -11.00 26.70
C ASN A 398 -16.31 -11.50 25.43
N VAL A 399 -16.74 -12.66 24.95
CA VAL A 399 -16.10 -13.41 23.86
C VAL A 399 -16.77 -13.03 22.54
N PRO A 400 -16.02 -12.52 21.53
CA PRO A 400 -16.58 -12.29 20.21
C PRO A 400 -17.11 -13.59 19.59
N ILE A 401 -18.38 -13.60 19.19
CA ILE A 401 -19.08 -14.74 18.57
C ILE A 401 -19.68 -14.32 17.24
N ALA A 402 -19.53 -15.16 16.23
CA ALA A 402 -20.18 -15.01 14.94
C ALA A 402 -21.44 -15.89 14.89
N VAL A 403 -22.62 -15.28 14.91
CA VAL A 403 -23.90 -15.97 14.77
C VAL A 403 -24.20 -16.11 13.27
N GLN A 404 -24.35 -17.33 12.80
CA GLN A 404 -24.61 -17.58 11.39
C GLN A 404 -25.99 -17.10 10.97
N SER A 405 -26.10 -16.56 9.76
CA SER A 405 -27.39 -16.14 9.20
C SER A 405 -28.24 -17.31 8.68
N SER A 406 -27.65 -18.50 8.47
CA SER A 406 -28.35 -19.70 7.98
C SER A 406 -27.78 -20.98 8.59
N ASP A 407 -28.65 -21.88 9.08
CA ASP A 407 -28.25 -23.05 9.89
C ASP A 407 -28.14 -24.38 9.10
N ASP A 408 -28.64 -24.43 7.86
CA ASP A 408 -29.03 -25.70 7.24
C ASP A 408 -27.88 -26.59 6.73
N LYS A 409 -26.61 -26.13 6.72
CA LYS A 409 -25.48 -26.93 6.17
C LYS A 409 -24.13 -26.75 6.84
N SER A 410 -24.06 -26.08 7.99
CA SER A 410 -22.81 -25.40 8.35
C SER A 410 -21.77 -26.28 9.06
N TYR A 411 -22.19 -27.13 10.00
CA TYR A 411 -21.27 -27.87 10.88
C TYR A 411 -21.51 -29.39 10.93
N GLY A 412 -22.55 -29.88 10.26
CA GLY A 412 -23.02 -31.26 10.36
C GLY A 412 -24.08 -31.50 11.44
N PRO A 413 -24.67 -32.71 11.48
CA PRO A 413 -25.70 -33.08 12.45
C PRO A 413 -25.10 -33.18 13.87
N GLY A 414 -25.83 -32.66 14.86
CA GLY A 414 -25.44 -32.74 16.28
C GLY A 414 -24.35 -31.77 16.74
N ILE A 415 -23.86 -30.88 15.87
CA ILE A 415 -22.91 -29.82 16.21
C ILE A 415 -23.63 -28.47 16.24
N ASP A 416 -23.47 -27.74 17.33
CA ASP A 416 -24.09 -26.42 17.58
C ASP A 416 -23.21 -25.27 17.07
N GLY A 417 -21.89 -25.49 16.94
CA GLY A 417 -20.95 -24.48 16.48
C GLY A 417 -19.48 -24.91 16.45
N LEU A 418 -18.61 -23.94 16.23
CA LEU A 418 -17.16 -24.05 16.34
C LEU A 418 -16.66 -23.20 17.51
N LEU A 419 -15.72 -23.73 18.30
CA LEU A 419 -14.90 -22.95 19.23
C LEU A 419 -13.63 -22.52 18.52
N GLY A 420 -13.63 -21.26 18.05
CA GLY A 420 -12.52 -20.66 17.32
C GLY A 420 -11.59 -19.81 18.18
N MET A 421 -10.67 -19.13 17.50
CA MET A 421 -9.60 -18.35 18.11
C MET A 421 -10.06 -17.13 18.92
N SER A 422 -11.30 -16.62 18.78
CA SER A 422 -11.81 -15.55 19.67
C SER A 422 -11.97 -16.01 21.13
N PHE A 423 -12.09 -17.32 21.35
CA PHE A 423 -12.02 -17.97 22.66
C PHE A 423 -10.65 -18.63 22.87
N LEU A 424 -10.22 -19.51 21.94
CA LEU A 424 -9.03 -20.34 22.12
C LEU A 424 -7.73 -19.54 22.29
N SER A 425 -7.62 -18.36 21.65
CA SER A 425 -6.40 -17.53 21.79
C SER A 425 -6.17 -16.99 23.20
N ARG A 426 -7.17 -17.04 24.09
CA ARG A 426 -7.05 -16.62 25.49
C ARG A 426 -6.33 -17.64 26.35
N PHE A 427 -6.13 -18.84 25.82
CA PHE A 427 -5.49 -19.96 26.48
C PHE A 427 -4.20 -20.34 25.75
N GLU A 428 -3.39 -21.17 26.39
CA GLU A 428 -2.32 -21.90 25.72
C GLU A 428 -2.88 -23.22 25.20
N VAL A 429 -2.77 -23.45 23.89
CA VAL A 429 -3.25 -24.67 23.24
C VAL A 429 -2.03 -25.48 22.80
N GLN A 430 -1.94 -26.72 23.23
CA GLN A 430 -0.87 -27.64 22.86
C GLN A 430 -1.46 -28.94 22.29
N MET A 431 -0.91 -29.39 21.16
CA MET A 431 -1.21 -30.72 20.64
C MET A 431 -0.29 -31.73 21.33
N ALA A 432 -0.86 -32.58 22.19
CA ALA A 432 -0.18 -33.73 22.78
C ALA A 432 -0.49 -34.99 21.95
N ARG A 433 0.29 -36.07 22.14
CA ARG A 433 0.06 -37.34 21.40
C ARG A 433 -1.35 -37.87 21.71
N GLY A 434 -2.27 -37.71 20.75
CA GLY A 434 -3.65 -38.20 20.84
C GLY A 434 -4.64 -37.28 21.56
N SER A 435 -4.24 -36.08 21.99
CA SER A 435 -5.16 -35.12 22.62
C SER A 435 -4.76 -33.67 22.38
N MET A 436 -5.74 -32.77 22.41
CA MET A 436 -5.54 -31.34 22.48
C MET A 436 -5.62 -30.89 23.93
N GLU A 437 -4.54 -30.36 24.47
CA GLU A 437 -4.49 -29.80 25.81
C GLU A 437 -4.68 -28.27 25.75
N ILE A 438 -5.58 -27.76 26.58
CA ILE A 438 -5.84 -26.33 26.69
C ILE A 438 -5.65 -25.92 28.15
N ARG A 439 -4.83 -24.89 28.39
CA ARG A 439 -4.56 -24.39 29.75
C ARG A 439 -4.56 -22.87 29.84
N THR A 440 -4.87 -22.35 31.01
CA THR A 440 -4.69 -20.92 31.33
C THR A 440 -3.22 -20.53 31.13
N ARG A 441 -2.98 -19.38 30.51
CA ARG A 441 -1.62 -18.89 30.29
C ARG A 441 -0.95 -18.59 31.63
N GLN A 442 0.28 -19.07 31.79
CA GLN A 442 1.10 -18.65 32.92
C GLN A 442 1.72 -17.29 32.60
N PRO A 443 1.67 -16.31 33.52
CA PRO A 443 2.58 -15.18 33.42
C PRO A 443 4.01 -15.73 33.44
N ARG A 444 4.78 -15.52 32.37
CA ARG A 444 6.21 -15.84 32.38
C ARG A 444 6.86 -14.95 33.45
N LYS A 445 7.48 -15.59 34.44
CA LYS A 445 8.20 -14.92 35.53
C LYS A 445 9.35 -14.07 35.01
#